data_AF-A0A2E0HGB4-F1
#
_entry.id   AF-A0A2E0HGB4-F1
#
_cell.length_a   1.000
_cell.length_b   1.000
_cell.length_c   1.000
_cell.angle_alpha   90.00
_cell.angle_beta   90.00
_cell.angle_gamma   90.00
#
_symmetry.space_group_name_H-M   'P 1'
#
loop_
_entity.id
_entity.type
_entity.pdbx_description
1 polymer ?
#
loop_
_entity_poly.entity_id
_entity_poly.type
_entity_poly.pdbx_seq_one_letter_code
_entity_poly.pdbx_strand_id
1 'polypeptide(L)'
;MTDQDKSSKAAPTKRSGRRGRKPAAAEERKDRVIQARVPEDLESTLKAAAEQRRMSVSHLIRNVLEDTFTLVDHIVADSSALVEQVSRDAKRVAASVRGDNDRQHPQPPPAPVDTAASHSPQALLDSVDAWQDVIVNRAGQCIECGRTLKRGQRAYRGLSPLQGPETPAVWLCSDCLEQL
;
A
#
# COMPACT_ATOMS: atom_id res chain seq x y z
N MET A 1 -12.22 88.14 -28.49
CA MET A 1 -13.67 87.99 -28.75
C MET A 1 -13.81 87.54 -30.18
N THR A 2 -13.83 86.25 -30.51
CA THR A 2 -14.61 85.15 -29.92
C THR A 2 -13.87 83.82 -30.14
N ASP A 3 -13.76 83.02 -29.07
CA ASP A 3 -13.30 81.64 -29.09
C ASP A 3 -14.34 80.74 -29.77
N GLN A 4 -13.92 80.05 -30.83
CA GLN A 4 -14.59 78.86 -31.36
C GLN A 4 -13.84 77.65 -30.81
N ASP A 5 -14.37 77.02 -29.76
CA ASP A 5 -13.90 75.70 -29.35
C ASP A 5 -14.92 74.61 -29.75
N LYS A 6 -14.32 73.51 -30.15
CA LYS A 6 -14.77 72.55 -31.14
C LYS A 6 -15.55 71.45 -30.44
N SER A 7 -16.79 71.28 -30.85
CA SER A 7 -17.60 70.12 -30.49
C SER A 7 -16.89 68.83 -30.93
N SER A 8 -16.51 67.98 -29.99
CA SER A 8 -16.10 66.61 -30.26
C SER A 8 -16.68 65.70 -29.17
N LYS A 9 -17.86 65.15 -29.47
CA LYS A 9 -18.50 64.07 -28.71
C LYS A 9 -17.66 62.80 -28.83
N ALA A 10 -16.91 62.48 -27.78
CA ALA A 10 -16.29 61.17 -27.60
C ALA A 10 -17.28 60.18 -26.96
N ALA A 11 -17.23 58.94 -27.43
CA ALA A 11 -18.17 57.84 -27.19
C ALA A 11 -18.22 57.34 -25.72
N PRO A 12 -19.33 56.70 -25.29
CA PRO A 12 -19.38 56.02 -24.01
C PRO A 12 -18.58 54.71 -24.07
N THR A 13 -17.45 54.67 -23.37
CA THR A 13 -16.67 53.44 -23.18
C THR A 13 -17.43 52.51 -22.23
N LYS A 14 -17.88 51.37 -22.77
CA LYS A 14 -18.52 50.30 -21.98
C LYS A 14 -17.51 49.81 -20.94
N ARG A 15 -17.76 50.11 -19.67
CA ARG A 15 -17.01 49.53 -18.53
C ARG A 15 -17.23 48.03 -18.57
N SER A 16 -16.21 47.28 -18.98
CA SER A 16 -16.21 45.84 -18.90
C SER A 16 -16.39 45.44 -17.43
N GLY A 17 -17.51 44.78 -17.14
CA GLY A 17 -17.73 44.18 -15.84
C GLY A 17 -16.55 43.26 -15.53
N ARG A 18 -15.90 43.48 -14.38
CA ARG A 18 -14.93 42.54 -13.82
C ARG A 18 -15.64 41.20 -13.70
N ARG A 19 -15.39 40.32 -14.66
CA ARG A 19 -15.75 38.90 -14.58
C ARG A 19 -14.88 38.31 -13.48
N GLY A 20 -15.38 38.38 -12.24
CA GLY A 20 -14.81 37.66 -11.12
C GLY A 20 -14.76 36.18 -11.50
N ARG A 21 -13.61 35.55 -11.26
CA ARG A 21 -13.44 34.10 -11.45
C ARG A 21 -14.51 33.38 -10.63
N LYS A 22 -15.19 32.40 -11.25
CA LYS A 22 -16.19 31.56 -10.58
C LYS A 22 -15.55 30.98 -9.31
N PRO A 23 -16.17 31.08 -8.13
CA PRO A 23 -15.57 30.60 -6.90
C PRO A 23 -15.24 29.12 -7.02
N ALA A 24 -14.05 28.73 -6.57
CA ALA A 24 -13.57 27.35 -6.55
C ALA A 24 -14.58 26.45 -5.82
N ALA A 25 -14.66 25.18 -6.25
CA ALA A 25 -15.54 24.18 -5.65
C ALA A 25 -15.27 24.07 -4.14
N ALA A 26 -16.26 23.64 -3.35
CA ALA A 26 -16.15 23.64 -1.88
C ALA A 26 -14.94 22.86 -1.35
N GLU A 27 -14.49 21.83 -2.07
CA GLU A 27 -13.32 21.00 -1.78
C GLU A 27 -11.99 21.67 -2.14
N GLU A 28 -12.00 22.64 -3.06
CA GLU A 28 -10.83 23.35 -3.59
C GLU A 28 -10.58 24.68 -2.85
N ARG A 29 -11.49 25.05 -1.94
CA ARG A 29 -11.29 26.17 -1.02
C ARG A 29 -10.35 25.73 0.09
N LYS A 30 -9.22 26.42 0.17
CA LYS A 30 -8.23 26.39 1.27
C LYS A 30 -8.86 25.88 2.58
N ASP A 31 -8.39 24.70 2.97
CA ASP A 31 -8.83 23.77 4.01
C ASP A 31 -9.76 24.30 5.11
N ARG A 32 -10.76 23.49 5.47
CA ARG A 32 -11.60 23.66 6.66
C ARG A 32 -10.69 23.89 7.89
N VAL A 33 -10.78 25.07 8.48
CA VAL A 33 -9.96 25.45 9.65
C VAL A 33 -10.55 24.84 10.92
N ILE A 34 -9.74 24.06 11.63
CA ILE A 34 -10.07 23.51 12.95
C ILE A 34 -9.42 24.41 14.00
N GLN A 35 -10.22 24.94 14.92
CA GLN A 35 -9.74 25.71 16.07
C GLN A 35 -9.58 24.77 17.27
N ALA A 36 -8.42 24.78 17.91
CA ALA A 36 -8.12 23.96 19.07
C ALA A 36 -7.72 24.85 20.26
N ARG A 37 -8.08 24.43 21.48
CA ARG A 37 -7.57 25.05 22.71
C ARG A 37 -6.27 24.34 23.09
N VAL A 38 -5.18 25.09 23.17
CA VAL A 38 -3.83 24.57 23.43
C VAL A 38 -3.27 25.30 24.66
N PRO A 39 -2.75 24.58 25.67
CA PRO A 39 -2.00 25.19 26.76
C PRO A 39 -0.81 26.04 26.27
N GLU A 40 -0.46 27.10 26.99
CA GLU A 40 0.57 28.08 26.58
C GLU A 40 1.96 27.45 26.43
N ASP A 41 2.30 26.54 27.34
CA ASP A 41 3.54 25.76 27.31
C ASP A 41 3.65 24.89 26.05
N LEU A 42 2.56 24.21 25.68
CA LEU A 42 2.49 23.39 24.47
C LEU A 42 2.56 24.26 23.21
N GLU A 43 1.89 25.42 23.19
CA GLU A 43 1.98 26.37 22.07
C GLU A 43 3.42 26.86 21.84
N SER A 44 4.12 27.23 22.92
CA SER A 44 5.52 27.68 22.85
C SER A 44 6.44 26.58 22.31
N THR A 45 6.21 25.34 22.75
CA THR A 45 6.94 24.15 22.31
C THR A 45 6.70 23.88 20.81
N LEU A 46 5.45 23.98 20.35
CA LEU A 46 5.10 23.80 18.94
C LEU A 46 5.76 24.86 18.04
N LYS A 47 5.80 26.12 18.49
CA LYS A 47 6.50 27.20 17.78
C LYS A 47 8.01 26.94 17.67
N ALA A 48 8.66 26.57 18.77
CA ALA A 48 10.09 26.26 18.78
C ALA A 48 10.43 25.07 17.87
N ALA A 49 9.63 24.00 17.94
CA ALA A 49 9.82 22.82 17.09
C ALA A 49 9.62 23.12 15.59
N ALA A 50 8.64 23.97 15.26
CA ALA A 50 8.39 24.37 13.88
C ALA A 50 9.54 25.21 13.32
N GLU A 51 10.06 26.16 14.11
CA GLU A 51 11.22 26.99 13.76
C GLU A 51 12.47 26.13 13.50
N GLN A 52 12.77 25.20 14.41
CA GLN A 52 13.90 24.27 14.26
C GLN A 52 13.83 23.47 12.97
N ARG A 53 12.62 23.08 12.54
CA ARG A 53 12.38 22.32 11.31
C ARG A 53 12.11 23.20 10.09
N ARG A 54 12.23 24.53 10.21
CA ARG A 54 12.00 25.52 9.13
C ARG A 54 10.64 25.37 8.45
N MET A 55 9.60 25.08 9.23
CA MET A 55 8.23 24.91 8.75
C MET A 55 7.25 25.77 9.55
N SER A 56 6.04 25.96 9.02
CA SER A 56 4.97 26.61 9.80
C SER A 56 4.42 25.64 10.85
N VAL A 57 3.90 26.18 11.95
CA VAL A 57 3.25 25.40 13.01
C VAL A 57 2.11 24.54 12.45
N SER A 58 1.31 25.07 11.51
CA SER A 58 0.24 24.32 10.88
C SER A 58 0.75 23.12 10.06
N HIS A 59 1.90 23.26 9.40
CA HIS A 59 2.51 22.15 8.65
C HIS A 59 3.08 21.11 9.61
N LEU A 60 3.76 21.54 10.69
CA LEU A 60 4.25 20.63 11.72
C LEU A 60 3.11 19.80 12.33
N ILE A 61 2.03 20.46 12.75
CA ILE A 61 0.87 19.79 13.35
C ILE A 61 0.26 18.79 12.37
N ARG A 62 0.12 19.17 11.09
CA ARG A 62 -0.39 18.26 10.06
C ARG A 62 0.46 17.00 9.95
N ASN A 63 1.78 17.14 9.80
CA ASN A 63 2.68 16.01 9.64
C ASN A 63 2.64 15.11 10.88
N VAL A 64 2.71 15.69 12.08
CA VAL A 64 2.65 14.92 13.32
C VAL A 64 1.32 14.16 13.43
N LEU A 65 0.19 14.79 13.11
CA LEU A 65 -1.10 14.10 13.14
C LEU A 65 -1.15 12.97 12.10
N GLU A 66 -0.76 13.23 10.86
CA GLU A 66 -0.69 12.22 9.78
C GLU A 66 0.22 11.04 10.15
N ASP A 67 1.40 11.32 10.71
CA ASP A 67 2.36 10.32 11.18
C ASP A 67 1.79 9.50 12.34
N THR A 68 1.11 10.14 13.30
CA THR A 68 0.50 9.44 14.45
C THR A 68 -0.66 8.52 14.02
N PHE A 69 -1.50 8.95 13.07
CA PHE A 69 -2.58 8.10 12.57
C PHE A 69 -2.03 6.91 11.78
N THR A 70 -1.05 7.15 10.91
CA THR A 70 -0.37 6.08 10.16
C THR A 70 0.26 5.05 11.09
N LEU A 71 0.97 5.51 12.13
CA LEU A 71 1.58 4.62 13.12
C LEU A 71 0.54 3.79 13.87
N VAL A 72 -0.55 4.40 14.33
CA VAL A 72 -1.61 3.70 15.06
C VAL A 72 -2.29 2.66 14.17
N ASP A 73 -2.59 3.00 12.91
CA ASP A 73 -3.21 2.08 11.95
C ASP A 73 -2.33 0.84 11.71
N HIS A 74 -1.01 1.01 11.59
CA HIS A 74 -0.08 -0.11 11.47
C HIS A 74 -0.07 -1.00 12.72
N ILE A 75 -0.04 -0.41 13.92
CA ILE A 75 -0.06 -1.18 15.18
C ILE A 75 -1.35 -1.98 15.32
N VAL A 76 -2.49 -1.38 14.96
CA VAL A 76 -3.79 -2.07 15.00
C VAL A 76 -3.83 -3.21 14.00
N ALA A 77 -3.31 -2.99 12.78
CA ALA A 77 -3.21 -4.04 11.77
C ALA A 77 -2.33 -5.21 12.25
N ASP A 78 -1.16 -4.92 12.81
CA ASP A 78 -0.23 -5.94 13.34
C ASP A 78 -0.84 -6.71 14.52
N SER A 79 -1.53 -6.01 15.42
CA SER A 79 -2.21 -6.62 16.57
C SER A 79 -3.32 -7.57 16.11
N SER A 80 -4.09 -7.17 15.08
CA SER A 80 -5.14 -8.02 14.51
C SER A 80 -4.56 -9.29 13.86
N ALA A 81 -3.47 -9.15 13.10
CA ALA A 81 -2.78 -10.27 12.49
C ALA A 81 -2.20 -11.23 13.53
N LEU A 82 -1.64 -10.70 14.63
CA LEU A 82 -1.12 -11.48 15.74
C LEU A 82 -2.23 -12.28 16.44
N VAL A 83 -3.38 -11.65 16.72
CA VAL A 83 -4.54 -12.35 17.32
C VAL A 83 -5.05 -13.47 16.41
N GLU A 84 -5.09 -13.25 15.10
CA GLU A 84 -5.44 -14.30 14.13
C GLU A 84 -4.41 -15.44 14.07
N GLN A 85 -3.13 -15.13 14.21
CA GLN A 85 -2.07 -16.15 14.29
C GLN A 85 -2.18 -16.96 15.58
N VAL A 86 -2.26 -16.30 16.73
CA VAL A 86 -2.39 -16.95 18.04
C VAL A 86 -3.65 -17.79 18.13
N SER A 87 -4.78 -17.30 17.62
CA SER A 87 -6.04 -18.07 17.61
C SER A 87 -5.97 -19.31 16.71
N ARG A 88 -5.29 -19.23 15.55
CA ARG A 88 -5.01 -20.40 14.70
C ARG A 88 -4.09 -21.40 15.37
N ASP A 89 -3.04 -20.93 16.03
CA ASP A 89 -2.09 -21.79 16.72
C ASP A 89 -2.73 -22.46 17.94
N ALA A 90 -3.53 -21.72 18.73
CA ALA A 90 -4.33 -22.27 19.81
C ALA A 90 -5.32 -23.33 19.32
N LYS A 91 -6.00 -23.11 18.18
CA LYS A 91 -6.86 -24.12 17.54
C LYS A 91 -6.08 -25.36 17.08
N ARG A 92 -4.88 -25.18 16.50
CA ARG A 92 -4.03 -26.30 16.06
C ARG A 92 -3.52 -27.11 17.24
N VAL A 93 -3.09 -26.46 18.32
CA VAL A 93 -2.68 -27.11 19.56
C VAL A 93 -3.85 -27.86 20.19
N ALA A 94 -5.03 -27.23 20.27
CA ALA A 94 -6.24 -27.89 20.76
C ALA A 94 -6.64 -29.11 19.91
N ALA A 95 -6.47 -29.04 18.58
CA ALA A 95 -6.70 -30.19 17.69
C ALA A 95 -5.68 -31.31 17.89
N SER A 96 -4.40 -30.99 18.10
CA SER A 96 -3.37 -32.01 18.39
C SER A 96 -3.56 -32.70 19.74
N VAL A 97 -4.10 -31.99 20.74
CA VAL A 97 -4.41 -32.57 22.06
C VAL A 97 -5.70 -33.41 22.00
N ARG A 98 -6.65 -33.09 21.12
CA ARG A 98 -7.88 -33.87 20.91
C ARG A 98 -7.65 -35.18 20.15
N GLY A 99 -6.43 -35.43 19.65
CA GLY A 99 -6.02 -36.77 19.26
C GLY A 99 -6.70 -37.34 18.02
N ASP A 100 -6.69 -36.61 16.91
CA ASP A 100 -6.95 -37.18 15.57
C ASP A 100 -5.66 -37.75 14.96
N ASN A 101 -4.97 -38.59 15.75
CA ASN A 101 -3.72 -39.24 15.34
C ASN A 101 -3.97 -40.66 14.82
N ASP A 102 -5.11 -40.88 14.17
CA ASP A 102 -5.45 -42.16 13.56
C ASP A 102 -5.67 -41.99 12.05
N ARG A 103 -4.73 -42.58 11.30
CA ARG A 103 -4.73 -42.83 9.84
C ARG A 103 -4.24 -41.70 8.91
N GLN A 104 -2.92 -41.59 8.79
CA GLN A 104 -2.32 -41.35 7.47
C GLN A 104 -1.21 -42.39 7.22
N HIS A 105 -1.61 -43.54 6.70
CA HIS A 105 -0.71 -44.42 5.94
C HIS A 105 -0.19 -43.63 4.72
N PRO A 106 1.11 -43.68 4.38
CA PRO A 106 1.58 -43.22 3.09
C PRO A 106 1.07 -44.20 2.03
N GLN A 107 0.07 -43.80 1.24
CA GLN A 107 -0.25 -44.48 -0.01
C GLN A 107 0.89 -44.19 -1.01
N PRO A 108 1.47 -45.21 -1.67
CA PRO A 108 2.37 -44.97 -2.78
C PRO A 108 1.58 -44.28 -3.92
N PRO A 109 2.22 -43.35 -4.67
CA PRO A 109 1.53 -42.57 -5.68
C PRO A 109 0.97 -43.46 -6.79
N PRO A 110 -0.25 -43.21 -7.30
CA PRO A 110 -0.68 -43.81 -8.56
C PRO A 110 0.18 -43.26 -9.71
N ALA A 111 0.54 -44.16 -10.62
CA ALA A 111 1.24 -43.88 -11.87
C ALA A 111 0.49 -42.81 -12.72
N PRO A 112 1.20 -42.12 -13.64
CA PRO A 112 0.81 -40.81 -14.13
C PRO A 112 -0.41 -40.88 -15.05
N VAL A 113 -1.38 -40.01 -14.80
CA VAL A 113 -2.41 -39.65 -15.77
C VAL A 113 -1.93 -38.40 -16.50
N ASP A 114 -1.55 -38.59 -17.75
CA ASP A 114 -1.15 -37.54 -18.69
C ASP A 114 -2.37 -36.66 -19.03
N THR A 115 -2.58 -35.55 -18.32
CA THR A 115 -3.47 -34.46 -18.80
C THR A 115 -3.30 -33.10 -18.12
N ALA A 116 -2.13 -32.79 -17.57
CA ALA A 116 -1.80 -31.41 -17.18
C ALA A 116 -0.83 -30.83 -18.21
N ALA A 117 -1.10 -29.63 -18.72
CA ALA A 117 -0.21 -28.92 -19.63
C ALA A 117 1.20 -28.83 -19.02
N SER A 118 2.12 -29.65 -19.54
CA SER A 118 3.51 -29.74 -19.10
C SER A 118 4.26 -28.46 -19.47
N HIS A 119 4.13 -27.40 -18.67
CA HIS A 119 4.94 -26.21 -18.84
C HIS A 119 6.35 -26.51 -18.32
N SER A 120 7.38 -26.27 -19.13
CA SER A 120 8.77 -26.39 -18.66
C SER A 120 9.03 -25.35 -17.56
N PRO A 121 9.95 -25.62 -16.61
CA PRO A 121 10.30 -24.65 -15.57
C PRO A 121 10.74 -23.29 -16.14
N GLN A 122 11.45 -23.32 -17.27
CA GLN A 122 11.87 -22.13 -17.98
C GLN A 122 10.70 -21.34 -18.55
N ALA A 123 9.72 -22.00 -19.19
CA ALA A 123 8.55 -21.31 -19.74
C ALA A 123 7.70 -20.66 -18.65
N LEU A 124 7.66 -21.25 -17.46
CA LEU A 124 7.00 -20.67 -16.29
C LEU A 124 7.74 -19.43 -15.78
N LEU A 125 9.07 -19.50 -15.69
CA LEU A 125 9.93 -18.35 -15.35
C LEU A 125 9.77 -17.19 -16.33
N ASP A 126 9.87 -17.48 -17.63
CA ASP A 126 9.75 -16.48 -18.70
C ASP A 126 8.37 -15.80 -18.74
N SER A 127 7.34 -16.45 -18.18
CA SER A 127 5.98 -15.91 -18.09
C SER A 127 5.75 -14.99 -16.87
N VAL A 128 6.74 -14.78 -16.01
CA VAL A 128 6.62 -13.93 -14.82
C VAL A 128 6.85 -12.47 -15.19
N ASP A 129 5.84 -11.63 -14.98
CA ASP A 129 5.90 -10.19 -15.23
C ASP A 129 6.56 -9.42 -14.06
N ALA A 130 6.41 -9.92 -12.83
CA ALA A 130 6.92 -9.27 -11.62
C ALA A 130 7.09 -10.24 -10.45
N TRP A 131 7.87 -9.82 -9.44
CA TRP A 131 8.11 -10.58 -8.22
C TRP A 131 7.49 -9.89 -7.00
N GLN A 132 6.74 -10.65 -6.20
CA GLN A 132 6.19 -10.19 -4.92
C GLN A 132 6.88 -10.88 -3.75
N ASP A 133 7.37 -10.10 -2.78
CA ASP A 133 7.90 -10.60 -1.51
C ASP A 133 6.76 -11.08 -0.62
N VAL A 134 6.83 -12.33 -0.17
CA VAL A 134 5.80 -12.98 0.64
C VAL A 134 6.41 -13.90 1.69
N ILE A 135 5.61 -14.20 2.72
CA ILE A 135 5.89 -15.27 3.68
C ILE A 135 5.21 -16.55 3.22
N VAL A 136 6.00 -17.60 2.99
CA VAL A 136 5.53 -18.89 2.47
C VAL A 136 4.61 -19.57 3.49
N ASN A 137 3.38 -19.93 3.09
CA ASN A 137 2.42 -20.59 3.99
C ASN A 137 2.37 -22.12 3.81
N ARG A 138 2.59 -22.58 2.57
CA ARG A 138 2.70 -23.99 2.16
C ARG A 138 4.08 -24.20 1.56
N ALA A 139 4.74 -25.32 1.88
CA ALA A 139 6.06 -25.60 1.35
C ALA A 139 6.04 -25.57 -0.19
N GLY A 140 7.01 -24.87 -0.78
CA GLY A 140 7.22 -24.76 -2.23
C GLY A 140 8.68 -25.01 -2.57
N GLN A 141 9.03 -24.94 -3.84
CA GLN A 141 10.42 -25.08 -4.31
C GLN A 141 10.80 -23.89 -5.16
N CYS A 142 12.01 -23.38 -4.94
CA CYS A 142 12.62 -22.41 -5.85
C CYS A 142 12.76 -23.04 -7.23
N ILE A 143 12.25 -22.37 -8.27
CA ILE A 143 12.24 -22.91 -9.63
C ILE A 143 13.64 -22.94 -10.28
N GLU A 144 14.55 -22.09 -9.82
CA GLU A 144 15.95 -22.01 -10.29
C GLU A 144 16.83 -23.08 -9.61
N CYS A 145 16.99 -23.00 -8.28
CA CYS A 145 17.92 -23.86 -7.55
C CYS A 145 17.29 -25.12 -6.95
N GLY A 146 15.97 -25.30 -7.06
CA GLY A 146 15.24 -26.44 -6.48
C GLY A 146 15.15 -26.42 -4.95
N ARG A 147 15.72 -25.42 -4.26
CA ARG A 147 15.72 -25.34 -2.79
C ARG A 147 14.29 -25.31 -2.26
N THR A 148 14.01 -26.13 -1.25
CA THR A 148 12.71 -26.11 -0.56
C THR A 148 12.54 -24.82 0.24
N LEU A 149 11.43 -24.12 -0.02
CA LEU A 149 10.99 -22.94 0.71
C LEU A 149 10.06 -23.38 1.84
N LYS A 150 10.48 -23.17 3.08
CA LYS A 150 9.76 -23.62 4.26
C LYS A 150 8.61 -22.67 4.61
N ARG A 151 7.60 -23.20 5.31
CA ARG A 151 6.56 -22.36 5.92
C ARG A 151 7.21 -21.31 6.83
N GLY A 152 6.80 -20.05 6.70
CA GLY A 152 7.35 -18.91 7.45
C GLY A 152 8.60 -18.28 6.84
N GLN A 153 9.18 -18.88 5.81
CA GLN A 153 10.34 -18.33 5.12
C GLN A 153 9.91 -17.19 4.19
N ARG A 154 10.72 -16.12 4.11
CA ARG A 154 10.60 -15.10 3.05
C ARG A 154 11.04 -15.68 1.71
N ALA A 155 10.21 -15.49 0.69
CA ALA A 155 10.48 -15.90 -0.68
C ALA A 155 9.71 -15.00 -1.65
N TYR A 156 10.00 -15.15 -2.93
CA TYR A 156 9.38 -14.33 -3.96
C TYR A 156 8.42 -15.17 -4.80
N ARG A 157 7.18 -14.70 -4.90
CA ARG A 157 6.15 -15.32 -5.74
C ARG A 157 6.07 -14.55 -7.05
N GLY A 158 6.16 -15.27 -8.17
CA GLY A 158 5.99 -14.68 -9.49
C GLY A 158 4.53 -14.26 -9.70
N LEU A 159 4.32 -13.08 -10.27
CA LEU A 159 3.04 -12.60 -10.77
C LEU A 159 3.06 -12.80 -12.29
N SER A 160 2.09 -13.54 -12.82
CA SER A 160 2.04 -13.90 -14.24
C SER A 160 0.61 -13.76 -14.74
N PRO A 161 0.37 -13.32 -16.00
CA PRO A 161 -0.96 -13.18 -16.55
C PRO A 161 -1.59 -14.55 -16.82
N LEU A 162 -0.79 -15.61 -16.81
CA LEU A 162 -1.20 -17.01 -16.95
C LEU A 162 -1.58 -17.65 -15.61
N GLN A 163 -1.62 -16.90 -14.50
CA GLN A 163 -2.03 -17.44 -13.20
C GLN A 163 -3.50 -17.86 -13.20
N GLY A 164 -3.72 -19.17 -13.08
CA GLY A 164 -5.04 -19.79 -12.92
C GLY A 164 -4.96 -21.03 -12.03
N PRO A 165 -6.10 -21.72 -11.78
CA PRO A 165 -6.15 -22.93 -10.96
C PRO A 165 -5.24 -24.06 -11.47
N GLU A 166 -5.03 -24.10 -12.78
CA GLU A 166 -4.25 -25.11 -13.52
C GLU A 166 -2.76 -24.75 -13.62
N THR A 167 -2.38 -23.50 -13.34
CA THR A 167 -0.99 -23.04 -13.50
C THR A 167 -0.28 -23.05 -12.14
N PRO A 168 0.82 -23.79 -11.99
CA PRO A 168 1.55 -23.85 -10.73
C PRO A 168 2.13 -22.47 -10.37
N ALA A 169 2.17 -22.17 -9.07
CA ALA A 169 2.81 -20.95 -8.59
C ALA A 169 4.32 -21.02 -8.78
N VAL A 170 4.90 -19.98 -9.38
CA VAL A 170 6.35 -19.82 -9.55
C VAL A 170 6.95 -19.18 -8.31
N TRP A 171 8.06 -19.74 -7.83
CA TRP A 171 8.72 -19.34 -6.59
C TRP A 171 10.22 -19.15 -6.78
N LEU A 172 10.79 -18.14 -6.13
CA LEU A 172 12.24 -17.95 -6.00
C LEU A 172 12.65 -17.74 -4.54
N CYS A 173 13.84 -18.25 -4.19
CA CYS A 173 14.50 -17.86 -2.95
C CYS A 173 15.18 -16.49 -3.10
N SER A 174 15.54 -15.88 -1.97
CA SER A 174 16.32 -14.62 -1.94
C SER A 174 17.56 -14.67 -2.80
N ASP A 175 18.37 -15.72 -2.64
CA ASP A 175 19.68 -15.82 -3.29
C ASP A 175 19.58 -15.84 -4.83
N CYS A 176 18.54 -16.49 -5.37
CA CYS A 176 18.32 -16.58 -6.81
C CYS A 176 17.72 -15.29 -7.38
N LEU A 177 16.86 -14.59 -6.63
CA LEU A 177 16.33 -13.31 -7.08
C LEU A 177 17.43 -12.24 -7.20
N GLU A 178 18.39 -12.23 -6.29
CA GLU A 178 19.52 -11.29 -6.34
C GLU A 178 20.49 -11.54 -7.51
N GLN A 179 20.38 -12.70 -8.17
CA GLN A 179 21.25 -13.14 -9.27
C GLN A 179 20.57 -13.05 -10.65
N LEU A 180 19.29 -12.67 -10.70
CA LEU A 180 18.53 -12.41 -11.93
C LEU A 180 18.93 -11.08 -12.56
#